data_AF-A0A841JQK8-F1
#
_entry.id   AF-A0A841JQK8-F1
#
_cell.length_a   1.000
_cell.length_b   1.000
_cell.length_c   1.000
_cell.angle_alpha   90.00
_cell.angle_beta   90.00
_cell.angle_gamma   90.00
#
_symmetry.space_group_name_H-M   'P 1'
#
loop_
_entity.id
_entity.type
_entity.pdbx_description
1 polymer ?
#
loop_
_entity_poly.entity_id
_entity_poly.type
_entity_poly.pdbx_seq_one_letter_code
_entity_poly.pdbx_strand_id
1 'polypeptide(L)'
;MTEAKVQEIDLTKPPAPNMVRVTFLPEGRTVEFEYGTMPYDHHGKPMSFLDVAENYNIFLDHACGGACACTTCHLLVKEGTAKISEAEEDELDRLDMAPGLQLNSRLGCQAIITGPGTYVVEIPSWNRNYVSEGKPLALNQS
;
A
#
# COMPACT_ATOMS: atom_id res chain seq x y z
N MET A 1 -6.32 20.60 5.86
CA MET A 1 -6.56 20.40 4.41
C MET A 1 -5.19 20.41 3.76
N THR A 2 -4.44 19.32 3.86
CA THR A 2 -3.11 19.20 3.24
C THR A 2 -3.31 18.61 1.87
N GLU A 3 -3.09 19.44 0.85
CA GLU A 3 -3.10 19.08 -0.55
C GLU A 3 -2.23 17.84 -0.74
N ALA A 4 -2.82 16.76 -1.28
CA ALA A 4 -2.05 15.62 -1.75
C ALA A 4 -1.06 16.14 -2.80
N LYS A 5 0.19 16.36 -2.39
CA LYS A 5 1.26 16.74 -3.31
C LYS A 5 1.38 15.60 -4.31
N VAL A 6 0.79 15.78 -5.49
CA VAL A 6 1.12 15.00 -6.67
C VAL A 6 2.60 15.26 -6.90
N GLN A 7 3.45 14.35 -6.45
CA GLN A 7 4.87 14.46 -6.70
C GLN A 7 5.06 14.22 -8.19
N GLU A 8 5.53 15.23 -8.93
CA GLU A 8 5.96 15.08 -10.32
C GLU A 8 7.24 14.22 -10.33
N ILE A 9 7.07 12.90 -10.20
CA ILE A 9 8.17 11.95 -10.15
C ILE A 9 8.57 11.61 -11.59
N ASP A 10 9.82 11.90 -11.93
CA ASP A 10 10.40 11.52 -13.21
C ASP A 10 10.66 10.02 -13.26
N LEU A 11 9.67 9.26 -13.75
CA LEU A 11 9.72 7.80 -13.86
C LEU A 11 10.83 7.30 -14.80
N THR A 12 11.43 8.19 -15.60
CA THR A 12 12.55 7.87 -16.50
C THR A 12 13.89 7.66 -15.77
N LYS A 13 13.99 8.10 -14.51
CA LYS A 13 15.18 7.95 -13.68
C LYS A 13 14.89 7.04 -12.48
N PRO A 14 15.82 6.13 -12.13
CA PRO A 14 15.68 5.36 -10.89
C PRO A 14 15.70 6.29 -9.66
N PRO A 15 15.04 5.91 -8.55
CA PRO A 15 15.10 6.66 -7.31
C PRO A 15 16.55 6.77 -6.81
N ALA A 16 16.85 7.83 -6.05
CA ALA A 16 18.14 7.98 -5.40
C ALA A 16 18.46 6.75 -4.51
N PRO A 17 19.74 6.44 -4.25
CA PRO A 17 20.13 5.20 -3.56
C PRO A 17 19.55 5.01 -2.15
N ASN A 18 19.09 6.08 -1.51
CA ASN A 18 18.44 6.11 -0.19
C ASN A 18 16.90 6.29 -0.26
N MET A 19 16.32 6.34 -1.46
CA MET A 19 14.90 6.58 -1.64
C MET A 19 14.12 5.30 -1.93
N VAL A 20 12.89 5.29 -1.45
CA VAL A 20 11.85 4.32 -1.76
C VAL A 20 10.89 4.97 -2.72
N ARG A 21 10.60 4.31 -3.84
CA ARG A 21 9.56 4.69 -4.78
C ARG A 21 8.50 3.60 -4.81
N VAL A 22 7.26 3.93 -4.49
CA VAL A 22 6.13 2.98 -4.52
C VAL A 22 5.10 3.47 -5.51
N THR A 23 4.68 2.59 -6.42
CA THR A 23 3.58 2.85 -7.36
C THR A 23 2.39 1.98 -7.03
N PHE A 24 1.22 2.59 -6.86
CA PHE A 24 -0.05 1.94 -6.56
C PHE A 24 -0.93 1.89 -7.82
N LEU A 25 -1.13 0.69 -8.35
CA LEU A 25 -2.03 0.39 -9.46
C LEU A 25 -3.41 -0.04 -8.94
N PRO A 26 -4.49 0.07 -9.75
CA PRO A 26 -4.55 0.68 -11.09
C PRO A 26 -4.57 2.22 -11.11
N GLU A 27 -4.62 2.89 -9.96
CA GLU A 27 -4.68 4.36 -9.89
C GLU A 27 -3.46 5.05 -10.55
N GLY A 28 -2.32 4.36 -10.59
CA GLY A 28 -1.09 4.88 -11.17
C GLY A 28 -0.43 5.96 -10.31
N ARG A 29 -0.80 6.07 -9.03
CA ARG A 29 -0.18 7.02 -8.10
C ARG A 29 1.18 6.50 -7.67
N THR A 30 2.21 7.29 -7.91
CA THR A 30 3.57 7.00 -7.45
C THR A 30 3.97 7.99 -6.36
N VAL A 31 4.63 7.47 -5.33
CA VAL A 31 5.19 8.26 -4.23
C VAL A 31 6.66 7.92 -4.07
N GLU A 32 7.45 8.93 -3.73
CA GLU A 32 8.88 8.79 -3.47
C GLU A 32 9.23 9.45 -2.14
N PHE A 33 10.05 8.78 -1.33
CA PHE A 33 10.46 9.23 0.00
C PHE A 33 11.77 8.61 0.45
N GLU A 34 12.45 9.23 1.42
CA GLU A 34 13.70 8.69 1.98
C GLU A 34 13.40 7.52 2.94
N TYR A 35 14.09 6.40 2.74
CA TYR A 35 13.91 5.19 3.55
C TYR A 35 14.12 5.46 5.04
N GLY A 36 13.11 5.15 5.86
CA GLY A 36 13.19 5.29 7.32
C GLY A 36 12.90 6.70 7.88
N THR A 37 12.57 7.68 7.02
CA THR A 37 12.20 9.04 7.48
C THR A 37 10.71 9.30 7.57
N MET A 38 9.89 8.39 7.04
CA MET A 38 8.45 8.54 6.99
C MET A 38 7.86 8.50 8.42
N PRO A 39 6.98 9.44 8.79
CA PRO A 39 6.30 9.38 10.07
C PRO A 39 5.33 8.19 10.09
N TYR A 40 5.27 7.50 11.23
CA TYR A 40 4.40 6.34 11.41
C TYR A 40 3.13 6.75 12.15
N ASP A 41 1.96 6.50 11.56
CA ASP A 41 0.64 6.79 12.14
C ASP A 41 -0.13 5.50 12.39
N HIS A 42 0.18 4.82 13.51
CA HIS A 42 -0.47 3.68 14.20
C HIS A 42 -1.17 2.52 13.43
N HIS A 43 -1.38 2.56 12.12
CA HIS A 43 -2.10 1.57 11.33
C HIS A 43 -1.13 0.68 10.55
N GLY A 44 -1.17 -0.62 10.84
CA GLY A 44 -0.29 -1.63 10.23
C GLY A 44 1.06 -1.74 10.91
N LYS A 45 2.11 -1.99 10.13
CA LYS A 45 3.50 -2.01 10.59
C LYS A 45 4.26 -0.80 10.03
N PRO A 46 5.29 -0.28 10.73
CA PRO A 46 6.10 0.81 10.21
C PRO A 46 6.74 0.40 8.88
N MET A 47 6.75 1.32 7.90
CA MET A 47 7.24 1.06 6.53
C MET A 47 6.44 0.00 5.76
N SER A 48 5.24 -0.37 6.23
CA SER A 48 4.33 -1.21 5.45
C SER A 48 3.69 -0.46 4.29
N PHE A 49 3.20 -1.16 3.28
CA PHE A 49 2.48 -0.51 2.18
C PHE A 49 1.23 0.25 2.65
N LEU A 50 0.60 -0.20 3.73
CA LEU A 50 -0.50 0.54 4.37
C LEU A 50 -0.02 1.86 4.97
N ASP A 51 1.07 1.83 5.73
CA ASP A 51 1.68 3.03 6.32
C ASP A 51 2.07 4.06 5.25
N VAL A 52 2.63 3.59 4.12
CA VAL A 52 2.90 4.42 2.94
C VAL A 52 1.61 4.97 2.34
N ALA A 53 0.58 4.14 2.16
CA ALA A 53 -0.67 4.57 1.56
C ALA A 53 -1.35 5.67 2.38
N GLU A 54 -1.42 5.52 3.71
CA GLU A 54 -1.99 6.52 4.63
C GLU A 54 -1.22 7.84 4.60
N ASN A 55 0.11 7.78 4.67
CA ASN A 55 0.98 8.98 4.64
C ASN A 55 0.82 9.81 3.37
N TYR A 56 0.52 9.16 2.25
CA TYR A 56 0.35 9.81 0.95
C TYR A 56 -1.11 9.91 0.49
N ASN A 57 -2.07 9.66 1.40
CA ASN A 57 -3.50 9.76 1.14
C ASN A 57 -3.94 8.91 -0.08
N ILE A 58 -3.34 7.73 -0.22
CA ILE A 58 -3.70 6.69 -1.18
C ILE A 58 -4.68 5.75 -0.51
N PHE A 59 -5.80 5.48 -1.18
CA PHE A 59 -6.83 4.65 -0.59
C PHE A 59 -6.44 3.18 -0.64
N LEU A 60 -6.12 2.61 0.52
CA LEU A 60 -6.01 1.18 0.74
C LEU A 60 -6.97 0.83 1.88
N ASP A 61 -7.87 -0.12 1.65
CA ASP A 61 -8.86 -0.47 2.68
C ASP A 61 -8.20 -1.22 3.84
N HIS A 62 -8.61 -0.97 5.09
CA HIS A 62 -7.99 -1.56 6.28
C HIS A 62 -8.97 -1.71 7.44
N ALA A 63 -10.08 -2.42 7.22
CA ALA A 63 -11.17 -2.57 8.20
C ALA A 63 -10.77 -3.01 9.63
N CYS A 64 -9.63 -3.70 9.79
CA CYS A 64 -9.08 -4.10 11.10
C CYS A 64 -8.06 -3.11 11.69
N GLY A 65 -7.83 -1.96 11.06
CA GLY A 65 -6.81 -0.98 11.46
C GLY A 65 -5.38 -1.47 11.33
N GLY A 66 -5.13 -2.53 10.54
CA GLY A 66 -3.79 -3.13 10.36
C GLY A 66 -3.42 -4.24 11.33
N ALA A 67 -4.36 -4.74 12.15
CA ALA A 67 -4.16 -5.80 13.15
C ALA A 67 -4.03 -7.23 12.58
N CYS A 68 -3.77 -7.40 11.27
CA CYS A 68 -3.75 -8.72 10.61
C CYS A 68 -5.04 -9.55 10.84
N ALA A 69 -6.21 -8.90 10.94
CA ALA A 69 -7.48 -9.57 11.24
C ALA A 69 -8.51 -9.50 10.10
N CYS A 70 -8.12 -8.98 8.93
CA CYS A 70 -8.96 -8.91 7.74
C CYS A 70 -8.10 -8.99 6.46
N THR A 71 -8.74 -9.13 5.31
CA THR A 71 -8.10 -9.19 3.99
C THR A 71 -8.34 -7.95 3.13
N THR A 72 -8.89 -6.87 3.73
CA THR A 72 -9.21 -5.64 2.98
C THR A 72 -7.97 -4.84 2.56
N CYS A 73 -6.83 -5.02 3.20
CA CYS A 73 -5.57 -4.40 2.78
C CYS A 73 -4.80 -5.25 1.75
N HIS A 74 -5.43 -6.28 1.19
CA HIS A 74 -4.82 -7.18 0.22
C HIS A 74 -4.35 -6.41 -1.02
N LEU A 75 -3.08 -6.62 -1.37
CA LEU A 75 -2.45 -6.10 -2.58
C LEU A 75 -1.63 -7.19 -3.26
N LEU A 76 -1.28 -6.96 -4.51
CA LEU A 76 -0.43 -7.82 -5.31
C LEU A 76 0.90 -7.11 -5.56
N VAL A 77 2.01 -7.68 -5.09
CA VAL A 77 3.34 -7.10 -5.34
C VAL A 77 3.79 -7.48 -6.75
N LYS A 78 3.87 -6.50 -7.65
CA LYS A 78 4.33 -6.70 -9.04
C LYS A 78 5.84 -6.52 -9.17
N GLU A 79 6.43 -5.61 -8.40
CA GLU A 79 7.87 -5.33 -8.39
C GLU A 79 8.36 -5.06 -6.97
N GLY A 80 9.62 -5.43 -6.69
CA GLY A 80 10.27 -5.18 -5.39
C GLY A 80 10.10 -6.31 -4.36
N THR A 81 9.59 -7.49 -4.75
CA THR A 81 9.40 -8.66 -3.87
C THR A 81 10.66 -9.07 -3.11
N ALA A 82 11.85 -8.89 -3.68
CA ALA A 82 13.13 -9.21 -3.04
C ALA A 82 13.50 -8.27 -1.87
N LYS A 83 12.82 -7.13 -1.72
CA LYS A 83 13.09 -6.11 -0.70
C LYS A 83 11.84 -5.77 0.12
N ILE A 84 11.02 -6.79 0.36
CA ILE A 84 9.85 -6.75 1.26
C ILE A 84 10.06 -7.84 2.31
N SER A 85 9.52 -7.65 3.51
CA SER A 85 9.51 -8.68 4.56
C SER A 85 8.92 -10.00 4.03
N GLU A 86 9.36 -11.13 4.56
CA GLU A 86 8.68 -12.40 4.30
C GLU A 86 7.27 -12.40 4.89
N ALA A 87 6.37 -13.21 4.33
CA ALA A 87 5.03 -13.35 4.87
C ALA A 87 5.08 -14.21 6.14
N GLU A 88 4.49 -13.73 7.23
CA GLU A 88 4.38 -14.49 8.47
C GLU A 88 3.22 -15.49 8.41
N GLU A 89 3.23 -16.52 9.26
CA GLU A 89 2.21 -17.57 9.26
C GLU A 89 0.79 -17.02 9.45
N ASP A 90 0.61 -16.05 10.36
CA ASP A 90 -0.67 -15.37 10.58
C ASP A 90 -1.14 -14.62 9.31
N GLU A 91 -0.22 -13.99 8.58
CA GLU A 91 -0.55 -13.30 7.33
C GLU A 91 -1.04 -14.29 6.28
N LEU A 92 -0.34 -15.42 6.13
CA LEU A 92 -0.67 -16.47 5.16
C LEU A 92 -2.02 -17.12 5.46
N ASP A 93 -2.30 -17.42 6.72
CA ASP A 93 -3.58 -17.99 7.15
C ASP A 93 -4.75 -17.04 6.83
N ARG A 94 -4.57 -15.74 7.03
CA ARG A 94 -5.57 -14.74 6.63
C ARG A 94 -5.71 -14.63 5.12
N LEU A 95 -4.60 -14.67 4.37
CA LEU A 95 -4.60 -14.61 2.92
C LEU A 95 -5.29 -15.81 2.26
N ASP A 96 -5.32 -16.98 2.90
CA ASP A 96 -6.06 -18.15 2.42
C ASP A 96 -7.57 -17.87 2.28
N MET A 97 -8.10 -17.00 3.13
CA MET A 97 -9.49 -16.54 3.09
C MET A 97 -9.71 -15.39 2.09
N ALA A 98 -8.66 -14.87 1.44
CA ALA A 98 -8.76 -13.75 0.53
C ALA A 98 -9.26 -14.19 -0.85
N PRO A 99 -10.22 -13.46 -1.45
CA PRO A 99 -10.62 -13.69 -2.83
C PRO A 99 -9.45 -13.41 -3.78
N GLY A 100 -9.26 -14.25 -4.79
CA GLY A 100 -8.27 -14.03 -5.84
C GLY A 100 -6.81 -14.11 -5.37
N LEU A 101 -6.52 -14.98 -4.41
CA LEU A 101 -5.16 -15.26 -3.92
C LEU A 101 -4.22 -15.63 -5.07
N GLN A 102 -3.02 -15.02 -5.08
CA GLN A 102 -1.95 -15.24 -6.03
C GLN A 102 -0.63 -15.39 -5.27
N LEU A 103 0.41 -15.93 -5.93
CA LEU A 103 1.73 -16.14 -5.33
C LEU A 103 2.40 -14.86 -4.82
N ASN A 104 2.05 -13.71 -5.40
CA ASN A 104 2.55 -12.40 -5.04
C ASN A 104 1.55 -11.57 -4.22
N SER A 105 0.48 -12.21 -3.71
CA SER A 105 -0.44 -11.59 -2.77
C SER A 105 0.22 -11.32 -1.43
N ARG A 106 -0.05 -10.14 -0.87
CA ARG A 106 0.34 -9.75 0.48
C ARG A 106 -0.74 -8.93 1.16
N LEU A 107 -0.76 -8.94 2.48
CA LEU A 107 -1.52 -7.95 3.26
C LEU A 107 -0.69 -6.67 3.36
N GLY A 108 -1.19 -5.56 2.82
CA GLY A 108 -0.46 -4.30 2.78
C GLY A 108 -0.07 -3.76 4.16
N CYS A 109 -0.78 -4.16 5.22
CA CYS A 109 -0.41 -3.81 6.60
C CYS A 109 0.75 -4.64 7.18
N GLN A 110 1.06 -5.80 6.59
CA GLN A 110 2.11 -6.71 7.03
C GLN A 110 3.34 -6.71 6.13
N ALA A 111 3.16 -6.38 4.85
CA ALA A 111 4.25 -6.28 3.88
C ALA A 111 5.06 -5.01 4.09
N ILE A 112 6.21 -5.15 4.73
CA ILE A 112 7.13 -4.08 5.11
C ILE A 112 8.21 -3.91 4.04
N ILE A 113 8.47 -2.68 3.64
CA ILE A 113 9.59 -2.30 2.78
C ILE A 113 10.90 -2.41 3.60
N THR A 114 11.84 -3.24 3.16
CA THR A 114 13.08 -3.54 3.91
C THR A 114 14.31 -2.78 3.39
N GLY A 115 14.17 -1.96 2.36
CA GLY A 115 15.26 -1.13 1.87
C GLY A 115 14.82 -0.12 0.80
N PRO A 116 15.77 0.71 0.32
CA PRO A 116 15.53 1.64 -0.78
C PRO A 116 15.39 0.90 -2.12
N GLY A 117 14.61 1.47 -3.04
CA GLY A 117 14.35 0.89 -4.36
C GLY A 117 12.97 1.24 -4.91
N THR A 118 12.62 0.59 -6.03
CA THR A 118 11.33 0.73 -6.70
C THR A 118 10.43 -0.45 -6.35
N TYR A 119 9.16 -0.13 -6.05
CA TYR A 119 8.11 -1.06 -5.72
C TYR A 119 6.88 -0.74 -6.56
N VAL A 120 6.25 -1.77 -7.08
CA VAL A 120 4.98 -1.64 -7.80
C VAL A 120 4.00 -2.61 -7.16
N VAL A 121 2.90 -2.08 -6.65
CA VAL A 121 1.83 -2.85 -6.03
C VAL A 121 0.52 -2.57 -6.74
N GLU A 122 -0.30 -3.60 -6.85
CA GLU A 122 -1.62 -3.51 -7.47
C GLU A 122 -2.68 -3.79 -6.42
N ILE A 123 -3.59 -2.83 -6.24
CA ILE A 123 -4.77 -2.96 -5.38
C ILE A 123 -5.86 -3.60 -6.25
N PRO A 124 -6.27 -4.84 -5.94
CA PRO A 124 -7.18 -5.56 -6.80
C PRO A 124 -8.61 -4.99 -6.76
N SER A 125 -9.32 -5.08 -7.89
CA SER A 125 -10.64 -4.48 -8.06
C SER A 125 -11.75 -5.13 -7.23
N TRP A 126 -11.59 -6.35 -6.74
CA TRP A 126 -12.58 -6.95 -5.82
C TRP A 126 -12.49 -6.40 -4.41
N ASN A 127 -11.46 -5.60 -4.10
CA ASN A 127 -11.34 -4.98 -2.80
C ASN A 127 -12.49 -3.97 -2.65
N ARG A 128 -13.50 -4.36 -1.86
CA ARG A 128 -14.89 -3.88 -1.93
C ARG A 128 -15.04 -2.36 -1.80
N ASN A 129 -14.11 -1.72 -1.10
CA ASN A 129 -14.08 -0.27 -0.94
C ASN A 129 -13.24 0.45 -2.00
N TYR A 130 -12.22 -0.19 -2.60
CA TYR A 130 -11.40 0.43 -3.66
C TYR A 130 -12.22 0.81 -4.90
N VAL A 131 -13.27 0.03 -5.22
CA VAL A 131 -14.15 0.30 -6.37
C VAL A 131 -15.25 1.33 -6.09
N SER A 132 -15.66 1.52 -4.83
CA SER A 132 -16.67 2.55 -4.49
C SER A 132 -16.07 3.90 -4.14
N GLU A 133 -14.81 3.95 -3.69
CA GLU A 133 -14.29 5.08 -2.90
C GLU A 133 -12.95 5.67 -3.37
N GLY A 134 -12.73 5.81 -4.68
CA GLY A 134 -11.72 6.78 -5.19
C GLY A 134 -11.91 8.25 -4.70
N LYS A 135 -13.07 8.51 -4.05
CA LYS A 135 -13.65 9.67 -3.30
C LYS A 135 -13.57 11.09 -3.90
N PRO A 136 -14.63 11.94 -3.74
CA PRO A 136 -15.68 11.85 -2.71
C PRO A 136 -17.10 11.79 -3.28
N LEU A 137 -17.98 10.98 -2.66
CA LEU A 137 -19.39 11.35 -2.63
C LEU A 137 -19.59 12.20 -1.37
N ALA A 138 -19.60 13.52 -1.56
CA ALA A 138 -20.43 14.38 -0.74
C ALA A 138 -21.88 13.92 -0.94
N LEU A 139 -22.33 12.92 -0.16
CA LEU A 139 -23.75 12.70 0.00
C LEU A 139 -24.25 13.81 0.92
N ASN A 140 -24.90 14.79 0.30
CA ASN A 140 -25.69 15.81 0.96
C ASN A 140 -26.39 15.23 2.19
N GLN A 141 -26.06 15.82 3.33
CA GLN A 141 -26.92 15.80 4.50
C GLN A 141 -28.31 16.24 4.04
N SER A 142 -29.32 15.41 4.33
CA SER A 142 -30.72 15.81 4.26
C SER A 142 -31.12 16.45 5.59
#